data_AF-A0A3N5NUV4-F1
#
_entry.id   AF-A0A3N5NUV4-F1
#
_cell.length_a   1.000
_cell.length_b   1.000
_cell.length_c   1.000
_cell.angle_alpha   90.00
_cell.angle_beta   90.00
_cell.angle_gamma   90.00
#
_symmetry.space_group_name_H-M   'P 1'
#
loop_
_entity.id
_entity.type
_entity.pdbx_description
1 polymer ?
#
loop_
_entity_poly.entity_id
_entity_poly.type
_entity_poly.pdbx_seq_one_letter_code
_entity_poly.pdbx_strand_id
1 'polypeptide(L)'
;MIPERDLELLESFNGHGHIVLSAYLQLDTPQHRQAAYEEFMHQARARLDECGPRADCRKAIQEDIEIVSLYLKTNGHRRQPGLAIFSCAAELFWRAYPLPEPVPNRVAIGPRFDLDPLRAVARSVWRRKGILHKTARGELVRK
;
A
#
# COMPACT_ATOMS: atom_id res chain seq x y z
N MET A 1 -11.73 7.92 2.11
CA MET A 1 -11.89 7.46 0.71
C MET A 1 -10.76 8.09 -0.07
N ILE A 2 -10.03 7.30 -0.86
CA ILE A 2 -8.90 7.81 -1.64
C ILE A 2 -9.44 8.65 -2.81
N PRO A 3 -8.96 9.88 -3.02
CA PRO A 3 -9.36 10.70 -4.17
C PRO A 3 -9.04 9.99 -5.49
N GLU A 4 -9.88 10.16 -6.52
CA GLU A 4 -9.64 9.54 -7.84
C GLU A 4 -8.32 9.99 -8.45
N ARG A 5 -8.01 11.29 -8.37
CA ARG A 5 -6.72 11.86 -8.75
C ARG A 5 -5.51 11.17 -8.09
N ASP A 6 -5.68 10.66 -6.86
CA ASP A 6 -4.60 10.02 -6.13
C ASP A 6 -4.42 8.58 -6.61
N LEU A 7 -5.52 7.91 -6.99
CA LEU A 7 -5.45 6.61 -7.65
C LEU A 7 -4.81 6.72 -9.04
N GLU A 8 -5.21 7.70 -9.85
CA GLU A 8 -4.61 8.00 -11.15
C GLU A 8 -3.12 8.32 -11.00
N LEU A 9 -2.73 9.13 -10.02
CA LEU A 9 -1.33 9.43 -9.71
C LEU A 9 -0.52 8.15 -9.44
N LEU A 10 -1.05 7.23 -8.63
CA LEU A 10 -0.40 5.97 -8.32
C LEU A 10 -0.30 5.04 -9.54
N GLU A 11 -1.32 5.04 -10.40
CA GLU A 11 -1.35 4.25 -11.63
C GLU A 11 -0.36 4.78 -12.67
N SER A 12 -0.28 6.10 -12.83
CA SER A 12 0.60 6.76 -13.77
C SER A 12 2.04 6.91 -13.27
N PHE A 13 2.30 6.56 -12.01
CA PHE A 13 3.64 6.70 -11.42
C PHE A 13 4.64 5.83 -12.20
N ASN A 14 5.68 6.50 -12.72
CA ASN A 14 6.80 5.85 -13.37
C ASN A 14 8.02 5.98 -12.45
N GLY A 15 8.53 4.85 -11.96
CA GLY A 15 9.72 4.83 -11.12
C GLY A 15 11.03 5.07 -11.88
N HIS A 16 11.00 5.40 -13.18
CA HIS A 16 12.18 5.64 -14.02
C HIS A 16 13.25 4.53 -13.96
N GLY A 17 12.81 3.28 -13.80
CA GLY A 17 13.69 2.11 -13.65
C GLY A 17 14.04 1.76 -12.20
N HIS A 18 13.68 2.61 -11.23
CA HIS A 18 13.72 2.29 -9.82
C HIS A 18 12.55 1.38 -9.43
N ILE A 19 12.82 0.57 -8.40
CA ILE A 19 11.80 -0.22 -7.73
C ILE A 19 10.99 0.65 -6.79
N VAL A 20 9.78 0.21 -6.51
CA VAL A 20 8.83 0.91 -5.65
C VAL A 20 8.32 -0.05 -4.58
N LEU A 21 7.96 0.49 -3.43
CA LEU A 21 7.40 -0.25 -2.31
C LEU A 21 5.92 0.09 -2.14
N SER A 22 5.07 -0.95 -2.08
CA SER A 22 3.67 -0.85 -1.65
C SER A 22 3.50 -1.63 -0.35
N ALA A 23 2.95 -1.00 0.67
CA ALA A 23 2.65 -1.65 1.95
C ALA A 23 1.19 -1.45 2.34
N TYR A 24 0.56 -2.52 2.76
CA TYR A 24 -0.81 -2.58 3.26
C TYR A 24 -0.77 -3.14 4.67
N LEU A 25 -1.46 -2.46 5.59
CA LEU A 25 -1.47 -2.84 7.00
C LEU A 25 -2.90 -2.93 7.52
N GLN A 26 -3.17 -4.03 8.20
CA GLN A 26 -4.38 -4.27 8.97
C GLN A 26 -4.25 -3.60 10.34
N LEU A 27 -5.22 -2.77 10.72
CA LEU A 27 -5.16 -1.91 11.92
C LEU A 27 -6.50 -1.85 12.67
N ASP A 28 -7.45 -2.74 12.39
CA ASP A 28 -8.81 -2.75 12.93
C ASP A 28 -8.87 -3.06 14.44
N THR A 29 -7.94 -3.87 14.95
CA THR A 29 -7.87 -4.22 16.38
C THR A 29 -6.63 -3.62 17.06
N PRO A 30 -6.62 -3.45 18.40
CA PRO A 30 -5.41 -3.10 19.14
C PRO A 30 -4.24 -4.06 18.87
N GLN A 31 -4.51 -5.35 18.77
CA GLN A 31 -3.52 -6.40 18.50
C GLN A 31 -2.87 -6.20 17.13
N HIS A 32 -3.67 -5.97 16.08
CA HIS A 32 -3.13 -5.71 14.74
C HIS A 32 -2.31 -4.43 14.70
N ARG A 33 -2.74 -3.37 15.40
CA ARG A 33 -1.96 -2.12 15.52
C ARG A 33 -0.62 -2.33 16.21
N GLN A 34 -0.58 -3.13 17.26
CA GLN A 34 0.66 -3.43 17.99
C GLN A 34 1.63 -4.24 17.13
N ALA A 35 1.12 -5.20 16.34
CA ALA A 35 1.93 -6.05 15.48
C ALA A 35 2.32 -5.42 14.12
N ALA A 36 1.68 -4.30 13.72
CA ALA A 36 1.81 -3.75 12.37
C ALA A 36 3.25 -3.45 11.94
N TYR A 37 4.07 -2.91 12.86
CA TYR A 37 5.48 -2.63 12.56
C TYR A 37 6.29 -3.90 12.38
N GLU A 38 6.11 -4.89 13.26
CA GLU A 38 6.84 -6.15 13.21
C GLU A 38 6.48 -6.95 11.95
N GLU A 39 5.18 -7.00 11.61
CA GLU A 39 4.71 -7.67 10.40
C GLU A 39 5.22 -6.97 9.13
N PHE A 40 5.21 -5.63 9.09
CA PHE A 40 5.82 -4.87 8.01
C PHE A 40 7.30 -5.25 7.84
N MET A 41 8.07 -5.22 8.93
CA MET A 41 9.51 -5.53 8.89
C MET A 41 9.79 -6.96 8.45
N HIS A 42 8.98 -7.92 8.93
CA HIS A 42 9.09 -9.32 8.54
C HIS A 42 8.90 -9.49 7.02
N GLN A 43 7.81 -8.96 6.46
CA GLN A 43 7.54 -9.07 5.03
C GLN A 43 8.53 -8.27 4.18
N ALA A 44 8.92 -7.07 4.62
CA ALA A 44 9.86 -6.24 3.90
C ALA A 44 11.27 -6.85 3.86
N ARG A 45 11.71 -7.51 4.95
CA ARG A 45 12.99 -8.24 4.96
C ARG A 45 12.99 -9.40 3.97
N ALA A 46 11.90 -10.18 3.93
CA ALA A 46 11.75 -11.26 2.96
C ALA A 46 11.90 -10.74 1.51
N ARG A 47 11.28 -9.59 1.18
CA ARG A 47 11.45 -8.95 -0.14
C ARG A 47 12.87 -8.43 -0.39
N LEU A 48 13.55 -7.92 0.64
CA LEU A 48 14.95 -7.49 0.50
C LEU A 48 15.86 -8.69 0.20
N ASP A 49 15.61 -9.85 0.79
CA ASP A 49 16.41 -11.05 0.57
C ASP A 49 16.27 -11.57 -0.88
N GLU A 50 15.12 -11.36 -1.52
CA GLU A 50 14.89 -11.63 -2.94
C GLU A 50 15.80 -10.78 -3.87
N CYS A 51 16.36 -9.65 -3.41
CA CYS A 51 17.38 -8.92 -4.18
C CYS A 51 18.70 -9.70 -4.33
N GLY A 52 18.97 -10.66 -3.45
CA GLY A 52 20.25 -11.37 -3.39
C GLY A 52 21.43 -10.41 -3.16
N PRO A 53 22.56 -10.58 -3.86
CA PRO A 53 23.77 -9.75 -3.68
C PRO A 53 23.76 -8.41 -4.43
N ARG A 54 22.67 -8.06 -5.12
CA ARG A 54 22.59 -6.83 -5.94
C ARG A 54 22.56 -5.59 -5.04
N ALA A 55 23.70 -4.91 -4.89
CA ALA A 55 23.86 -3.77 -3.99
C ALA A 55 22.84 -2.64 -4.23
N ASP A 56 22.63 -2.24 -5.48
CA ASP A 56 21.71 -1.15 -5.83
C ASP A 56 20.25 -1.48 -5.49
N CYS A 57 19.83 -2.73 -5.77
CA CYS A 57 18.52 -3.25 -5.41
C CYS A 57 18.33 -3.20 -3.89
N ARG A 58 19.31 -3.70 -3.13
CA ARG A 58 19.25 -3.72 -1.67
C ARG A 58 19.19 -2.30 -1.09
N LYS A 59 20.02 -1.38 -1.60
CA LYS A 59 20.08 -0.01 -1.14
C LYS A 59 18.74 0.71 -1.35
N ALA A 60 18.18 0.63 -2.56
CA ALA A 60 16.90 1.26 -2.88
C ALA A 60 15.77 0.75 -1.98
N ILE A 61 15.64 -0.57 -1.79
CA ILE A 61 14.63 -1.14 -0.88
C ILE A 61 14.87 -0.67 0.56
N GLN A 62 16.12 -0.67 1.02
CA GLN A 62 16.44 -0.34 2.40
C GLN A 62 16.08 1.12 2.73
N GLU A 63 16.31 2.05 1.80
CA GLU A 63 15.88 3.46 1.93
C GLU A 63 14.35 3.58 2.05
N ASP A 64 13.58 2.88 1.20
CA ASP A 64 12.12 2.86 1.32
C ASP A 64 11.64 2.24 2.65
N ILE A 65 12.25 1.13 3.09
CA ILE A 65 11.93 0.47 4.37
C ILE A 65 12.15 1.43 5.54
N GLU A 66 13.23 2.22 5.53
CA GLU A 66 13.56 3.16 6.59
C GLU A 66 12.53 4.28 6.71
N ILE A 67 12.11 4.86 5.59
CA ILE A 67 11.07 5.90 5.57
C ILE A 67 9.74 5.33 6.09
N VAL A 68 9.34 4.14 5.64
CA VAL A 68 8.13 3.48 6.14
C VAL A 68 8.21 3.16 7.62
N SER A 69 9.35 2.63 8.06
CA SER A 69 9.60 2.29 9.47
C SER A 69 9.47 3.52 10.37
N LEU A 70 10.07 4.64 9.96
CA LEU A 70 10.00 5.89 10.69
C LEU A 70 8.55 6.39 10.78
N TYR A 71 7.81 6.34 9.67
CA TYR A 71 6.42 6.73 9.64
C TYR A 71 5.56 5.87 10.57
N LEU A 72 5.74 4.54 10.59
CA LEU A 72 4.96 3.65 11.46
C LEU A 72 5.23 3.90 12.94
N LYS A 73 6.50 4.13 13.32
CA LYS A 73 6.89 4.43 14.71
C LYS A 73 6.36 5.77 15.23
N THR A 74 6.22 6.76 14.36
CA THR A 74 5.88 8.14 14.75
C THR A 74 4.40 8.47 14.56
N ASN A 75 3.80 7.93 13.50
CA ASN A 75 2.49 8.36 12.99
C ASN A 75 1.54 7.19 12.71
N GLY A 76 1.96 5.94 12.93
CA GLY A 76 1.23 4.71 12.58
C GLY A 76 -0.05 4.46 13.39
N HIS A 77 -0.28 5.18 14.50
CA HIS A 77 -1.41 4.98 15.41
C HIS A 77 -2.73 5.60 14.94
N ARG A 78 -3.01 5.60 13.63
CA ARG A 78 -4.26 6.15 13.11
C ARG A 78 -5.41 5.20 13.42
N ARG A 79 -6.53 5.75 13.93
CA ARG A 79 -7.77 5.05 14.33
C ARG A 79 -8.52 4.35 13.19
N GLN A 80 -7.88 4.16 12.04
CA GLN A 80 -8.49 3.65 10.82
C GLN A 80 -8.19 2.16 10.73
N PRO A 81 -9.12 1.33 10.26
CA PRO A 81 -8.97 -0.12 10.27
C PRO A 81 -7.94 -0.65 9.28
N GLY A 82 -7.49 0.16 8.32
CA GLY A 82 -6.38 -0.19 7.44
C GLY A 82 -5.56 1.02 7.02
N LEU A 83 -4.40 0.75 6.42
CA LEU A 83 -3.45 1.74 5.94
C LEU A 83 -2.75 1.21 4.68
N ALA A 84 -2.68 2.04 3.64
CA ALA A 84 -1.85 1.81 2.46
C ALA A 84 -0.71 2.83 2.42
N ILE A 85 0.50 2.40 2.06
CA ILE A 85 1.68 3.24 1.91
C ILE A 85 2.34 2.91 0.57
N PHE A 86 2.76 3.96 -0.13
CA PHE A 86 3.46 3.87 -1.41
C PHE A 86 4.71 4.74 -1.33
N SER A 87 5.86 4.13 -1.58
CA SER A 87 7.17 4.78 -1.46
C SER A 87 8.06 4.45 -2.66
N CYS A 88 8.77 5.46 -3.12
CA CYS A 88 9.94 5.32 -3.98
C CYS A 88 10.93 6.42 -3.61
N ALA A 89 11.87 6.10 -2.71
CA ALA A 89 12.82 7.05 -2.16
C ALA A 89 13.68 7.72 -3.25
N ALA A 90 14.10 6.94 -4.26
CA ALA A 90 14.89 7.44 -5.39
C ALA A 90 14.20 8.55 -6.18
N GLU A 91 12.87 8.54 -6.23
CA GLU A 91 12.04 9.52 -6.95
C GLU A 91 11.37 10.53 -5.99
N LEU A 92 11.77 10.55 -4.72
CA LEU A 92 11.17 11.38 -3.66
C LEU A 92 9.65 11.22 -3.56
N PHE A 93 9.13 10.04 -3.93
CA PHE A 93 7.71 9.77 -3.93
C PHE A 93 7.26 9.14 -2.62
N TRP A 94 6.24 9.73 -2.00
CA TRP A 94 5.64 9.22 -0.78
C TRP A 94 4.15 9.50 -0.72
N ARG A 95 3.34 8.47 -0.45
CA ARG A 95 1.91 8.60 -0.13
C ARG A 95 1.49 7.60 0.94
N ALA A 96 0.65 8.04 1.88
CA ALA A 96 0.07 7.18 2.90
C ALA A 96 -1.43 7.47 3.05
N TYR A 97 -2.25 6.43 2.90
CA TYR A 97 -3.69 6.51 2.87
C TYR A 97 -4.33 5.70 3.99
N PRO A 98 -5.05 6.33 4.93
CA PRO A 98 -5.94 5.57 5.81
C PRO A 98 -7.06 4.93 5.01
N LEU A 99 -7.36 3.67 5.31
CA LEU A 99 -8.40 2.89 4.66
C LEU A 99 -9.59 2.71 5.62
N PRO A 100 -10.83 2.83 5.11
CA PRO A 100 -12.05 2.70 5.93
C PRO A 100 -12.43 1.25 6.23
N GLU A 101 -11.68 0.28 5.69
CA GLU A 101 -11.86 -1.16 5.88
C GLU A 101 -10.48 -1.78 6.14
N PRO A 102 -10.39 -2.87 6.92
CA PRO A 102 -9.15 -3.60 7.07
C PRO A 102 -8.74 -4.26 5.75
N VAL A 103 -7.43 -4.38 5.55
CA VAL A 103 -6.82 -5.07 4.43
C VAL A 103 -5.77 -6.03 4.97
N PRO A 104 -5.57 -7.22 4.36
CA PRO A 104 -4.50 -8.12 4.78
C PRO A 104 -3.14 -7.43 4.73
N ASN A 105 -2.27 -7.75 5.70
CA ASN A 105 -0.89 -7.27 5.70
C ASN A 105 -0.17 -7.73 4.44
N ARG A 106 0.37 -6.79 3.65
CA ARG A 106 1.07 -7.10 2.40
C ARG A 106 2.16 -6.08 2.13
N VAL A 107 3.38 -6.56 1.88
CA VAL A 107 4.47 -5.76 1.32
C VAL A 107 4.84 -6.29 -0.07
N ALA A 108 4.72 -5.43 -1.07
CA ALA A 108 5.10 -5.70 -2.46
C ALA A 108 6.21 -4.75 -2.88
N ILE A 109 7.21 -5.29 -3.60
CA ILE A 109 8.31 -4.53 -4.19
C ILE A 109 8.40 -4.92 -5.66
N GLY A 110 8.48 -3.92 -6.54
CA GLY A 110 8.49 -4.16 -7.98
C GLY A 110 8.63 -2.89 -8.81
N PRO A 111 8.46 -2.98 -10.14
CA PRO A 111 8.61 -1.83 -11.04
C PRO A 111 7.41 -0.87 -11.02
N ARG A 112 6.30 -1.26 -10.39
CA ARG A 112 5.07 -0.46 -10.26
C ARG A 112 4.42 -0.73 -8.91
N PHE A 113 3.62 0.22 -8.44
CA PHE A 113 2.86 0.04 -7.21
C PHE A 113 1.84 -1.10 -7.36
N ASP A 114 1.74 -1.95 -6.35
CA ASP A 114 0.68 -2.95 -6.25
C ASP A 114 -0.59 -2.24 -5.79
N LEU A 115 -1.54 -2.03 -6.69
CA LEU A 115 -2.79 -1.31 -6.41
C LEU A 115 -3.99 -2.24 -6.20
N ASP A 116 -3.82 -3.55 -6.28
CA ASP A 116 -4.94 -4.50 -6.22
C ASP A 116 -5.70 -4.43 -4.89
N PRO A 117 -5.04 -4.43 -3.71
CA PRO A 117 -5.75 -4.29 -2.44
C PRO A 117 -6.46 -2.93 -2.35
N LEU A 118 -5.86 -1.86 -2.87
CA LEU A 118 -6.45 -0.53 -2.89
C LEU A 118 -7.74 -0.48 -3.71
N ARG A 119 -7.72 -1.06 -4.91
CA ARG A 119 -8.89 -1.16 -5.79
C ARG A 119 -10.00 -2.01 -5.17
N ALA A 120 -9.64 -3.07 -4.46
CA ALA A 120 -10.61 -3.91 -3.77
C ALA A 120 -11.38 -3.12 -2.71
N VAL A 121 -10.68 -2.31 -1.90
CA VAL A 121 -11.30 -1.40 -0.93
C VAL A 121 -12.17 -0.36 -1.63
N ALA A 122 -11.68 0.26 -2.71
CA ALA A 122 -12.44 1.26 -3.45
C ALA A 122 -13.78 0.69 -3.96
N ARG A 123 -13.75 -0.51 -4.57
CA ARG A 123 -14.96 -1.24 -5.00
C ARG A 123 -15.89 -1.56 -3.83
N SER A 124 -15.36 -2.02 -2.70
CA SER A 124 -16.16 -2.31 -1.51
C SER A 124 -16.92 -1.09 -1.01
N VAL A 125 -16.23 0.05 -0.91
CA VAL A 125 -16.82 1.32 -0.49
C VAL A 125 -17.90 1.79 -1.48
N TRP A 126 -17.66 1.70 -2.79
CA TRP A 126 -18.67 2.11 -3.78
C TRP A 126 -19.92 1.22 -3.76
N ARG A 127 -19.75 -0.10 -3.53
CA ARG A 127 -20.89 -1.01 -3.32
C ARG A 127 -21.73 -0.59 -2.12
N ARG A 128 -21.09 -0.35 -0.97
CA ARG A 128 -21.79 0.08 0.26
C ARG A 128 -22.53 1.41 0.11
N LYS A 129 -21.99 2.33 -0.71
CA LYS A 129 -22.63 3.62 -1.01
C LYS A 129 -23.69 3.55 -2.12
N GLY A 130 -23.97 2.38 -2.71
CA GLY A 130 -24.94 2.24 -3.80
C GLY A 130 -24.51 2.89 -5.13
N ILE A 131 -23.21 3.17 -5.29
CA ILE A 131 -22.63 3.84 -6.48
C ILE A 131 -22.31 2.82 -7.60
N LEU A 132 -22.12 1.54 -7.24
CA LEU A 132 -21.99 0.45 -8.21
C LEU A 132 -23.34 -0.22 -8.42
N HIS A 133 -23.71 -0.49 -9.67
CA HIS A 133 -24.83 -1.36 -10.01
C HIS A 133 -24.33 -2.58 -10.81
N LYS A 134 -24.96 -3.74 -10.61
CA LYS A 134 -24.71 -4.93 -11.42
C LYS A 134 -25.37 -4.73 -12.78
N THR A 135 -24.61 -4.89 -13.85
CA THR A 135 -25.18 -5.03 -15.19
C THR A 135 -25.77 -6.43 -15.36
N ALA A 136 -26.67 -6.60 -16.34
CA ALA A 136 -27.28 -7.89 -16.66
C ALA A 136 -26.26 -8.99 -17.04
N ARG A 137 -24.99 -8.62 -17.31
CA ARG A 137 -23.88 -9.53 -17.63
C ARG A 137 -22.99 -9.87 -16.43
N GLY A 138 -23.35 -9.43 -15.22
CA GLY A 138 -22.60 -9.71 -13.99
C GLY A 138 -21.37 -8.82 -13.74
N GLU A 139 -21.04 -7.92 -14.67
CA GLU A 139 -19.98 -6.92 -14.46
C GLU A 139 -20.46 -5.75 -13.59
N LEU A 140 -19.59 -5.32 -12.68
CA LEU A 140 -19.80 -4.17 -11.79
C LEU A 140 -19.40 -2.89 -12.53
N VAL A 141 -20.38 -2.03 -12.80
CA VAL A 141 -20.18 -0.73 -13.47
C VAL A 141 -20.58 0.40 -12.53
N ARG A 142 -19.78 1.47 -12.50
CA ARG A 142 -20.10 2.70 -11.75
C ARG A 142 -21.30 3.40 -12.40
N LYS A 143 -22.23 3.91 -11.58
CA LYS A 143 -23.29 4.81 -12.05
C LYS A 143 -22.73 6.12 -12.56
#